data_AF-A0A2M7ZVC9-F1
#
_entry.id   AF-A0A2M7ZVC9-F1
#
_cell.length_a   1.000
_cell.length_b   1.000
_cell.length_c   1.000
_cell.angle_alpha   90.00
_cell.angle_beta   90.00
_cell.angle_gamma   90.00
#
_symmetry.space_group_name_H-M   'P 1'
#
loop_
_entity.id
_entity.type
_entity.pdbx_description
1 polymer ?
#
loop_
_entity_poly.entity_id
_entity_poly.type
_entity_poly.pdbx_seq_one_letter_code
_entity_poly.pdbx_strand_id
1 'polypeptide(L)'
;LANILVALVFGLMIRFLPFLSSSQIGANLTIIFSYIVWVNLVLAIFNLLPIPPLDGSHILFTFLPERFDNLKIFLVQYQLFILLFFIFFCLHLIIPLVSWIFYLIVGVSFF
;
A
#
# COMPACT_ATOMS: atom_id res chain seq x y z
N LEU A 1 5.74 7.11 3.29
CA LEU A 1 5.64 8.09 2.17
C LEU A 1 6.42 7.68 0.93
N ALA A 2 7.64 7.15 1.05
CA ALA A 2 8.45 6.71 -0.09
C ALA A 2 7.69 5.76 -1.05
N ASN A 3 6.97 4.77 -0.51
CA ASN A 3 6.17 3.83 -1.31
C ASN A 3 5.10 4.54 -2.16
N ILE A 4 4.41 5.56 -1.61
CA ILE A 4 3.42 6.35 -2.36
C ILE A 4 4.11 7.10 -3.50
N LEU A 5 5.27 7.71 -3.24
CA LEU A 5 6.01 8.46 -4.25
C LEU A 5 6.46 7.55 -5.39
N VAL A 6 7.00 6.37 -5.09
CA VAL A 6 7.40 5.37 -6.10
C VAL A 6 6.20 4.95 -6.94
N ALA A 7 5.07 4.60 -6.29
CA ALA A 7 3.85 4.23 -7.00
C ALA A 7 3.35 5.36 -7.92
N LEU A 8 3.43 6.62 -7.47
CA LEU A 8 3.01 7.77 -8.25
C LEU A 8 3.93 8.01 -9.44
N VAL A 9 5.26 7.98 -9.26
CA VAL A 9 6.22 8.18 -10.36
C VAL A 9 6.04 7.13 -11.44
N PHE A 10 6.09 5.84 -11.09
CA PHE A 10 5.97 4.77 -12.09
C PHE A 10 4.57 4.68 -12.70
N GLY A 11 3.52 4.96 -11.91
CA GLY A 11 2.16 4.93 -12.41
C GLY A 11 1.86 6.05 -13.41
N LEU A 12 2.36 7.26 -13.14
CA LEU A 12 2.26 8.37 -14.09
C LEU A 12 3.11 8.15 -15.34
N MET A 13 4.27 7.49 -15.21
CA MET A 13 5.07 7.08 -16.37
C MET A 13 4.27 6.15 -17.29
N ILE A 14 3.58 5.14 -16.76
CA ILE A 14 2.72 4.27 -17.57
C ILE A 14 1.61 5.09 -18.26
N ARG A 15 0.96 5.98 -17.51
CA ARG A 15 -0.19 6.75 -18.00
C ARG A 15 0.15 7.72 -19.14
N PHE A 16 1.30 8.38 -19.07
CA PHE A 16 1.65 9.48 -19.98
C PHE A 16 2.71 9.13 -21.04
N LEU A 17 3.28 7.92 -21.02
CA LEU A 17 4.27 7.49 -22.01
C LEU A 17 3.65 6.52 -23.02
N PRO A 18 3.06 7.02 -24.13
CA PRO A 18 2.38 6.17 -25.11
C PRO A 18 3.31 5.13 -25.78
N PHE A 19 4.62 5.38 -25.81
CA PHE A 19 5.61 4.42 -26.37
C PHE A 19 5.64 3.08 -25.61
N LEU A 20 5.23 3.09 -24.33
CA LEU A 20 5.12 1.88 -23.52
C LEU A 20 4.00 0.95 -24.02
N SER A 21 2.99 1.49 -24.70
CA SER A 21 1.89 0.70 -25.26
C SER A 21 2.11 0.26 -26.71
N SER A 22 3.02 0.91 -27.44
CA SER A 22 3.14 0.75 -28.90
C SER A 22 4.20 -0.27 -29.35
N SER A 23 5.07 -0.72 -28.45
CA SER A 23 6.18 -1.64 -28.78
C SER A 23 6.17 -2.86 -27.86
N GLN A 24 6.68 -3.99 -28.33
CA GLN A 24 6.73 -5.22 -27.52
C GLN A 24 7.65 -5.06 -26.29
N ILE A 25 8.71 -4.25 -26.41
CA ILE A 25 9.57 -3.86 -25.29
C ILE A 25 8.79 -2.98 -24.30
N GLY A 26 8.01 -2.02 -24.81
CA GLY A 26 7.14 -1.18 -24.00
C GLY A 26 6.11 -1.99 -23.20
N ALA A 27 5.51 -3.01 -23.82
CA ALA A 27 4.52 -3.87 -23.16
C ALA A 27 5.13 -4.60 -21.96
N ASN A 28 6.34 -5.15 -22.12
CA ASN A 28 7.07 -5.80 -21.03
C ASN A 28 7.41 -4.81 -19.91
N LEU A 29 7.85 -3.60 -20.24
CA LEU A 29 8.11 -2.54 -19.26
C LEU A 29 6.84 -2.12 -18.51
N THR A 30 5.71 -2.04 -19.20
CA THR A 30 4.41 -1.71 -18.60
C THR A 30 4.03 -2.73 -17.54
N ILE A 31 4.23 -4.03 -17.81
CA ILE A 31 3.99 -5.10 -16.85
C ILE A 31 4.89 -4.95 -15.62
N ILE A 32 6.19 -4.73 -15.83
CA ILE A 32 7.14 -4.55 -14.73
C ILE A 32 6.78 -3.32 -13.87
N PHE A 33 6.49 -2.19 -14.51
CA PHE A 33 6.14 -0.97 -13.80
C PHE A 33 4.81 -1.10 -13.07
N SER A 34 3.83 -1.78 -13.64
CA SER A 34 2.55 -2.02 -12.97
C SER A 34 2.72 -2.90 -11.74
N TYR A 35 3.60 -3.92 -11.75
CA TYR A 35 3.97 -4.65 -10.53
C TYR A 35 4.66 -3.75 -9.48
N ILE A 36 5.58 -2.87 -9.91
CA ILE A 36 6.23 -1.91 -9.01
C ILE A 36 5.18 -1.01 -8.32
N VAL A 37 4.26 -0.44 -9.10
CA VAL A 37 3.19 0.42 -8.58
C VAL A 37 2.29 -0.38 -7.63
N TRP A 38 1.86 -1.57 -8.04
CA TRP A 38 0.98 -2.42 -7.23
C TRP A 38 1.60 -2.77 -5.87
N VAL A 39 2.82 -3.29 -5.86
CA VAL A 39 3.52 -3.67 -4.61
C VAL A 39 3.72 -2.45 -3.71
N ASN A 40 4.12 -1.31 -4.28
CA ASN A 40 4.31 -0.09 -3.50
C ASN A 40 2.99 0.49 -2.95
N LEU A 41 1.88 0.40 -3.69
CA LEU A 41 0.56 0.81 -3.18
C LEU A 41 0.10 -0.09 -2.04
N VAL A 42 0.24 -1.42 -2.19
CA VAL A 42 -0.06 -2.38 -1.13
C VAL A 42 0.76 -2.02 0.12
N LEU A 43 2.08 -1.91 0.00
CA LEU A 43 2.96 -1.56 1.12
C LEU A 43 2.63 -0.18 1.72
N ALA A 44 2.28 0.80 0.90
CA ALA A 44 1.88 2.13 1.37
C ALA A 44 0.62 2.07 2.24
N ILE A 45 -0.41 1.36 1.78
CA ILE A 45 -1.67 1.21 2.53
C ILE A 45 -1.44 0.39 3.79
N PHE A 46 -0.65 -0.69 3.72
CA PHE A 46 -0.25 -1.45 4.90
C PHE A 46 0.46 -0.57 5.93
N ASN A 47 1.43 0.24 5.52
CA ASN A 47 2.16 1.13 6.44
C ASN A 47 1.29 2.24 7.03
N LEU A 48 0.11 2.54 6.49
CA LEU A 48 -0.82 3.52 7.07
C LEU A 48 -1.73 2.92 8.16
N LEU A 49 -1.76 1.59 8.31
CA LEU A 49 -2.59 0.96 9.31
C LEU A 49 -2.06 1.21 10.73
N PRO A 50 -2.95 1.51 11.69
CA PRO A 50 -2.58 1.78 13.07
C PRO A 50 -2.31 0.47 13.85
N ILE A 51 -1.43 -0.39 13.32
CA ILE A 51 -1.11 -1.72 13.87
C ILE A 51 0.42 -1.84 14.02
N PRO A 52 0.96 -2.06 15.22
CA PRO A 52 2.40 -2.31 15.38
C PRO A 52 2.82 -3.59 14.65
N PRO A 53 4.01 -3.67 14.02
CA PRO A 53 5.11 -2.70 13.98
C PRO A 53 5.05 -1.74 12.78
N LEU A 54 3.92 -1.60 12.11
CA LEU A 54 3.79 -0.78 10.90
C LEU A 54 3.88 0.72 11.24
N ASP A 55 4.34 1.53 10.29
CA ASP A 55 4.61 2.96 10.50
C ASP A 55 3.40 3.73 11.07
N GLY A 56 2.17 3.36 10.67
CA GLY A 56 0.93 3.98 11.13
C GLY A 56 0.66 3.82 12.62
N SER A 57 1.27 2.83 13.28
CA SER A 57 1.19 2.67 14.73
C SER A 57 1.89 3.79 15.49
N HIS A 58 2.97 4.36 14.96
CA HIS A 58 3.64 5.52 15.56
C HIS A 58 2.73 6.75 15.54
N ILE A 59 1.97 6.93 14.46
CA ILE A 59 0.97 8.00 14.35
C ILE A 59 -0.12 7.77 15.39
N LEU A 60 -0.68 6.55 15.47
CA LEU A 60 -1.66 6.20 16.49
C LEU A 60 -1.15 6.53 17.90
N PHE A 61 0.05 6.07 18.26
CA PHE A 61 0.62 6.25 19.60
C PHE A 61 0.96 7.71 19.94
N THR A 62 1.16 8.57 18.94
CA THR A 62 1.39 10.00 19.16
C THR A 62 0.08 10.73 19.49
N PHE A 63 -1.03 10.31 18.89
CA PHE A 63 -2.36 10.90 19.14
C PHE A 63 -3.14 10.21 20.27
N LEU A 64 -2.69 9.04 20.72
CA LEU A 64 -3.37 8.28 21.76
C LEU A 64 -3.11 8.90 23.15
N PRO A 65 -4.14 9.36 23.88
CA PRO A 65 -3.96 9.93 25.21
C PRO A 65 -3.57 8.84 26.22
N GLU A 66 -2.83 9.24 27.27
CA GLU A 66 -2.26 8.36 28.32
C GLU A 66 -3.30 7.44 28.99
N ARG A 67 -4.57 7.85 29.00
CA ARG A 67 -5.70 7.04 29.49
C ARG A 67 -5.83 5.66 28.81
N PHE A 68 -5.25 5.51 27.62
CA PHE A 68 -5.27 4.28 26.84
C PHE A 68 -3.93 3.53 26.83
N ASP A 69 -3.05 3.75 27.81
CA ASP A 69 -1.79 3.01 27.92
C ASP A 69 -1.97 1.48 27.95
N ASN A 70 -3.06 1.01 28.57
CA ASN A 70 -3.41 -0.42 28.55
C ASN A 70 -3.66 -0.94 27.11
N LEU A 71 -4.29 -0.13 26.25
CA LEU A 71 -4.47 -0.49 24.83
C LEU A 71 -3.13 -0.50 24.10
N LYS A 72 -2.25 0.46 24.38
CA LYS A 72 -0.91 0.51 23.79
C LYS A 72 -0.09 -0.74 24.16
N ILE A 73 -0.08 -1.12 25.44
CA ILE A 73 0.60 -2.34 25.92
C ILE A 73 0.02 -3.58 25.24
N PHE A 74 -1.32 -3.69 25.15
CA PHE A 74 -1.99 -4.79 24.47
C PHE A 74 -1.59 -4.89 22.99
N LEU A 75 -1.61 -3.76 22.25
CA LEU A 75 -1.25 -3.72 20.83
C LEU A 75 0.21 -4.14 20.59
N VAL A 76 1.14 -3.73 21.46
CA VAL A 76 2.55 -4.10 21.37
C VAL A 76 2.77 -5.58 21.74
N GLN A 77 2.13 -6.06 22.82
CA GLN A 77 2.28 -7.43 23.30
C GLN A 77 1.74 -8.44 22.27
N TYR A 78 0.62 -8.14 21.62
CA TYR A 78 -0.03 -9.03 20.65
C TYR A 78 0.24 -8.63 19.19
N GLN A 79 1.22 -7.76 18.93
CA GLN A 79 1.49 -7.18 17.60
C GLN A 79 1.58 -8.23 16.48
N LEU A 80 2.24 -9.36 16.73
CA LEU A 80 2.43 -10.42 15.74
C LEU A 80 1.12 -11.14 15.43
N PHE A 81 0.29 -11.41 16.44
CA PHE A 81 -1.02 -12.05 16.27
C PHE A 81 -2.01 -11.12 15.58
N ILE A 82 -2.02 -9.84 15.94
CA ILE A 82 -2.85 -8.82 15.31
C ILE A 82 -2.46 -8.65 13.84
N LEU A 83 -1.15 -8.59 13.55
CA LEU A 83 -0.64 -8.51 12.18
C LEU A 83 -1.07 -9.73 11.35
N LEU A 84 -0.90 -10.95 11.87
CA LEU A 84 -1.32 -12.18 11.20
C LEU A 84 -2.82 -12.18 10.93
N PHE A 85 -3.63 -11.87 11.94
CA PHE A 85 -5.08 -11.74 11.78
C PHE A 85 -5.42 -10.74 10.67
N PHE A 86 -4.77 -9.59 10.67
CA PHE A 86 -5.01 -8.56 9.67
C PHE A 86 -4.64 -9.01 8.25
N ILE A 87 -3.52 -9.71 8.10
CA ILE A 87 -3.12 -10.30 6.80
C ILE A 87 -4.18 -11.27 6.30
N PHE A 88 -4.65 -12.20 7.13
CA PHE A 88 -5.63 -13.21 6.66
C PHE A 88 -7.03 -12.64 6.43
N PHE A 89 -7.49 -11.68 7.23
CA PHE A 89 -8.88 -11.22 7.20
C PHE A 89 -9.07 -9.87 6.50
N CYS A 90 -8.14 -8.93 6.64
CA CYS A 90 -8.29 -7.58 6.06
C CYS A 90 -7.63 -7.42 4.69
N LEU A 91 -6.79 -8.34 4.22
CA LEU A 91 -6.28 -8.29 2.85
C LEU A 91 -7.40 -8.18 1.82
N HIS A 92 -8.50 -8.92 2.02
CA HIS A 92 -9.65 -8.88 1.12
C HIS A 92 -10.29 -7.48 1.02
N LEU A 93 -10.18 -6.64 2.06
CA LEU A 93 -10.66 -5.25 2.05
C LEU A 93 -9.63 -4.29 1.43
N ILE A 94 -8.33 -4.57 1.58
CA ILE A 94 -7.26 -3.72 1.05
C ILE A 94 -7.13 -3.86 -0.46
N ILE A 95 -7.19 -5.08 -1.00
CA ILE A 95 -7.02 -5.33 -2.44
C ILE A 95 -7.96 -4.49 -3.33
N PRO A 96 -9.28 -4.39 -3.09
CA PRO A 96 -10.15 -3.54 -3.90
C PRO A 96 -9.85 -2.04 -3.75
N LEU A 97 -9.36 -1.62 -2.58
CA LEU A 97 -8.94 -0.23 -2.36
C LEU A 97 -7.64 0.06 -3.14
N VAL A 98 -6.67 -0.85 -3.11
CA VAL A 98 -5.43 -0.78 -3.90
C VAL A 98 -5.76 -0.72 -5.38
N SER A 99 -6.63 -1.60 -5.88
CA SER A 99 -6.98 -1.63 -7.31
C SER A 99 -7.68 -0.36 -7.76
N TRP A 100 -8.54 0.21 -6.93
CA TRP A 100 -9.19 1.48 -7.21
C TRP A 100 -8.18 2.63 -7.28
N ILE A 101 -7.25 2.72 -6.33
CA ILE A 101 -6.17 3.73 -6.35
C ILE A 101 -5.23 3.52 -7.53
N PHE A 102 -4.87 2.27 -7.83
CA PHE A 102 -4.06 1.92 -8.98
C PHE A 102 -4.70 2.41 -10.27
N TYR A 103 -5.99 2.13 -10.47
CA TYR A 103 -6.74 2.58 -11.63
C TYR A 103 -6.74 4.11 -11.74
N LEU A 104 -6.90 4.84 -10.62
CA LEU A 104 -6.85 6.30 -10.63
C LEU A 104 -5.48 6.86 -11.06
N ILE A 105 -4.38 6.22 -10.63
CA ILE A 105 -3.02 6.67 -10.95
C ILE A 105 -2.65 6.29 -12.38
N VAL A 106 -2.81 5.02 -12.74
CA VAL A 106 -2.30 4.42 -13.98
C VAL A 106 -3.29 4.60 -15.15
N GLY A 107 -4.58 4.70 -14.87
CA GLY A 107 -5.65 4.87 -15.87
C GLY A 107 -6.12 3.58 -16.55
N VAL A 108 -5.49 2.45 -16.22
CA VAL A 108 -5.88 1.10 -16.68
C VAL A 108 -6.07 0.17 -15.49
N SER A 109 -6.91 -0.84 -15.66
CA SER A 109 -7.07 -1.87 -14.65
C SER A 109 -5.83 -2.77 -14.63
N PHE A 110 -5.44 -3.20 -13.43
CA PHE A 110 -4.32 -4.14 -13.25
C PHE A 110 -4.67 -5.57 -13.70
N PHE A 111 -5.98 -5.86 -13.84
CA PHE A 111 -6.57 -7.10 -14.35
C PHE A 111 -7.64 -6.79 -15.40
#